data_AF-A0A5J9SI41-F1
#
_entry.id   AF-A0A5J9SI41-F1
#
_cell.length_a   1.000
_cell.length_b   1.000
_cell.length_c   1.000
_cell.angle_alpha   90.00
_cell.angle_beta   90.00
_cell.angle_gamma   90.00
#
_symmetry.space_group_name_H-M   'P 1'
#
loop_
_entity.id
_entity.type
_entity.pdbx_description
1 polymer ?
#
loop_
_entity_poly.entity_id
_entity_poly.type
_entity_poly.pdbx_seq_one_letter_code
_entity_poly.pdbx_strand_id
1 'polypeptide(L)'
;MPLEPTPATQSLHPCHNADGVDEMLLVHATRSAAVDPVPVIDRALFFEPRNPPCVEFEHHSAEFKLPGTEKEACSGGGGNVVVVVHRVRFSRASISSLKSMASPPAGARLRQYSTVQCVVAHLWRCITAALSVFPRRRRGFPE
;
A
#
# COMPACT_ATOMS: atom_id res chain seq x y z
N MET A 1 -19.30 -34.21 -44.35
CA MET A 1 -18.25 -34.26 -43.32
C MET A 1 -18.61 -33.24 -42.25
N PRO A 2 -18.97 -33.65 -41.03
CA PRO A 2 -19.25 -32.72 -39.93
C PRO A 2 -17.92 -32.16 -39.39
N LEU A 3 -17.85 -30.84 -39.25
CA LEU A 3 -16.69 -30.16 -38.65
C LEU A 3 -16.79 -30.24 -37.12
N GLU A 4 -15.77 -30.82 -36.51
CA GLU A 4 -15.58 -30.86 -35.05
C GLU A 4 -15.53 -29.43 -34.47
N PRO A 5 -16.21 -29.15 -33.34
CA PRO A 5 -16.11 -27.86 -32.67
C PRO A 5 -14.76 -27.70 -31.96
N THR A 6 -14.08 -26.59 -32.25
CA THR A 6 -12.84 -26.11 -31.64
C THR A 6 -12.85 -26.26 -30.10
N PRO A 7 -11.77 -26.74 -29.45
CA PRO A 7 -11.75 -26.93 -28.01
C PRO A 7 -11.84 -25.61 -27.25
N ALA A 8 -12.42 -25.74 -26.05
CA ALA A 8 -12.80 -24.68 -25.13
C ALA A 8 -11.73 -23.62 -24.86
N THR A 9 -12.13 -22.37 -24.97
CA THR A 9 -11.45 -21.19 -24.42
C THR A 9 -11.46 -21.29 -22.89
N GLN A 10 -10.48 -21.99 -22.32
CA GLN A 10 -10.24 -21.95 -20.88
C GLN A 10 -9.08 -21.01 -20.56
N SER A 11 -9.31 -20.22 -19.52
CA SER A 11 -8.32 -19.42 -18.78
C SER A 11 -7.89 -18.07 -19.40
N LEU A 12 -8.83 -17.12 -19.39
CA LEU A 12 -8.49 -15.72 -19.10
C LEU A 12 -9.13 -15.35 -17.77
N HIS A 13 -8.65 -15.94 -16.67
CA HIS A 13 -8.91 -15.40 -15.34
C HIS A 13 -7.62 -14.74 -14.85
N PRO A 14 -7.57 -13.41 -14.76
CA PRO A 14 -6.48 -12.71 -14.11
C PRO A 14 -6.39 -13.16 -12.65
N CYS A 15 -5.16 -13.48 -12.26
CA CYS A 15 -4.79 -13.79 -10.89
C CYS A 15 -5.12 -12.62 -9.95
N HIS A 16 -5.72 -12.93 -8.80
CA HIS A 16 -6.25 -12.02 -7.77
C HIS A 16 -5.17 -11.12 -7.09
N ASN A 17 -3.96 -11.03 -7.63
CA ASN A 17 -2.86 -10.23 -7.06
C ASN A 17 -2.42 -9.10 -7.98
N ALA A 18 -3.25 -8.72 -8.96
CA ALA A 18 -2.92 -7.65 -9.87
C ALA A 18 -3.04 -6.30 -9.14
N ASP A 19 -1.91 -5.59 -9.02
CA ASP A 19 -1.88 -4.19 -8.60
C ASP A 19 -2.89 -3.39 -9.45
N GLY A 20 -3.59 -2.42 -8.87
CA GLY A 20 -4.73 -1.73 -9.49
C GLY A 20 -4.47 -1.04 -10.85
N VAL A 21 -3.25 -1.07 -11.35
CA VAL A 21 -2.85 -0.68 -12.70
C VAL A 21 -3.34 -1.68 -13.78
N ASP A 22 -3.43 -2.97 -13.46
CA ASP A 22 -3.86 -4.02 -14.40
C ASP A 22 -5.37 -3.98 -14.64
N GLU A 23 -6.15 -3.69 -13.58
CA GLU A 23 -7.59 -3.45 -13.65
C GLU A 23 -7.94 -2.27 -14.57
N MET A 24 -7.18 -1.17 -14.52
CA MET A 24 -7.38 -0.03 -15.41
C MET A 24 -7.12 -0.40 -16.87
N LEU A 25 -6.11 -1.23 -17.10
CA LEU A 25 -5.70 -1.76 -18.41
C LEU A 25 -6.82 -2.60 -19.05
N LEU A 26 -7.46 -3.45 -18.25
CA LEU A 26 -8.63 -4.24 -18.65
C LEU A 26 -9.84 -3.35 -19.00
N VAL A 27 -10.07 -2.26 -18.26
CA VAL A 27 -11.14 -1.28 -18.58
C VAL A 27 -10.89 -0.59 -19.92
N HIS A 28 -9.65 -0.25 -20.26
CA HIS A 28 -9.35 0.34 -21.57
C HIS A 28 -9.58 -0.63 -22.72
N ALA A 29 -9.13 -1.89 -22.57
CA ALA A 29 -9.34 -2.94 -23.57
C ALA A 29 -10.83 -3.24 -23.83
N THR A 30 -11.64 -3.31 -22.77
CA THR A 30 -13.10 -3.52 -22.88
C THR A 30 -13.83 -2.33 -23.51
N ARG A 31 -13.29 -1.11 -23.39
CA ARG A 31 -13.81 0.11 -24.02
C ARG A 31 -13.25 0.37 -25.41
N SER A 32 -12.55 -0.61 -26.00
CA SER A 32 -11.83 -0.50 -27.28
C SER A 32 -10.94 0.75 -27.39
N ALA A 33 -10.47 1.25 -26.25
CA ALA A 33 -9.49 2.32 -26.18
C ALA A 33 -8.08 1.71 -26.29
N ALA A 34 -7.17 2.44 -26.94
CA ALA A 34 -5.77 2.05 -26.94
C ALA A 34 -5.27 1.95 -25.48
N VAL A 35 -4.55 0.87 -25.20
CA VAL A 35 -3.89 0.68 -23.90
C VAL A 35 -2.67 1.59 -23.87
N ASP A 36 -2.68 2.57 -22.96
CA ASP A 36 -1.60 3.53 -22.76
C ASP A 36 -1.34 3.69 -21.26
N PRO A 37 -0.12 3.42 -20.75
CA PRO A 37 1.06 2.98 -21.51
C PRO A 37 0.98 1.52 -21.98
N VAL A 38 1.70 1.21 -23.07
CA VAL A 38 1.85 -0.16 -23.57
C VAL A 38 2.54 -1.03 -22.50
N PRO A 39 2.00 -2.22 -22.15
CA PRO A 39 2.60 -3.08 -21.15
C PRO A 39 4.01 -3.52 -21.54
N VAL A 40 4.96 -3.42 -20.62
CA VAL A 40 6.28 -4.03 -20.80
C VAL A 40 6.26 -5.42 -20.18
N ILE A 41 6.36 -6.43 -21.04
CA ILE A 41 6.20 -7.84 -20.64
C ILE A 41 7.52 -8.43 -20.13
N ASP A 42 8.65 -8.02 -20.71
CA ASP A 42 9.95 -8.58 -20.36
C ASP A 42 10.47 -8.00 -19.03
N ARG A 43 10.12 -8.68 -17.94
CA ARG A 43 10.54 -8.32 -16.59
C ARG A 43 12.03 -8.56 -16.34
N ALA A 44 12.68 -9.42 -17.15
CA ALA A 44 14.09 -9.76 -16.95
C ALA A 44 15.02 -8.58 -17.21
N LEU A 45 14.58 -7.58 -18.00
CA LEU A 45 15.39 -6.43 -18.40
C LEU A 45 15.45 -5.29 -17.38
N PHE A 46 14.59 -5.26 -16.35
CA PHE A 46 14.43 -4.06 -15.50
C PHE A 46 15.34 -4.01 -14.27
N PHE A 47 15.66 -5.17 -13.70
CA PHE A 47 16.27 -5.26 -12.37
C PHE A 47 17.55 -6.10 -12.38
N GLU A 48 18.39 -5.92 -13.40
CA GLU A 48 19.70 -6.55 -13.44
C GLU A 48 20.57 -6.05 -12.25
N PRO A 49 21.14 -6.95 -11.43
CA PRO A 49 21.97 -6.54 -10.30
C PRO A 49 23.19 -5.71 -10.74
N ARG A 50 23.59 -4.74 -9.91
CA ARG A 50 24.84 -4.00 -10.11
C ARG A 50 26.04 -4.96 -10.10
N ASN A 51 27.07 -4.66 -10.90
CA ASN A 51 28.33 -5.39 -10.93
C ASN A 51 29.53 -4.45 -10.69
N PRO A 52 30.21 -4.51 -9.54
CA PRO A 52 30.01 -5.45 -8.43
C PRO A 52 28.71 -5.14 -7.64
N PRO A 53 28.14 -6.13 -6.93
CA PRO A 53 26.99 -5.91 -6.05
C PRO A 53 27.28 -4.84 -4.99
N CYS A 54 26.30 -3.97 -4.74
CA CYS A 54 26.41 -2.89 -3.76
C CYS A 54 25.17 -2.90 -2.86
N VAL A 55 25.31 -3.46 -1.66
CA VAL A 55 24.25 -3.53 -0.64
C VAL A 55 24.48 -2.42 0.37
N GLU A 56 23.61 -1.41 0.36
CA GLU A 56 23.74 -0.20 1.20
C GLU A 56 22.94 -0.29 2.51
N PHE A 57 21.87 -1.09 2.53
CA PHE A 57 20.94 -1.17 3.65
C PHE A 57 20.79 -2.60 4.16
N GLU A 58 20.50 -2.73 5.46
CA GLU A 58 20.18 -4.01 6.08
C GLU A 58 18.80 -4.47 5.60
N HIS A 59 18.77 -5.44 4.69
CA HIS A 59 17.53 -6.00 4.14
C HIS A 59 16.98 -7.16 4.96
N HIS A 60 17.81 -7.75 5.83
CA HIS A 60 17.36 -8.77 6.74
C HIS A 60 16.41 -8.16 7.77
N SER A 61 15.32 -8.87 8.10
CA SER A 61 14.21 -8.44 8.94
C SER A 61 13.29 -7.32 8.40
N ALA A 62 13.73 -6.55 7.40
CA ALA A 62 12.90 -5.58 6.70
C ALA A 62 12.11 -6.24 5.57
N GLU A 63 12.81 -6.72 4.53
CA GLU A 63 12.19 -7.42 3.39
C GLU A 63 12.33 -8.95 3.50
N PHE A 64 13.46 -9.46 4.04
CA PHE A 64 13.73 -10.89 4.12
C PHE A 64 13.66 -11.41 5.57
N LYS A 65 13.02 -12.57 5.75
CA LYS A 65 13.00 -13.29 7.03
C LYS A 65 13.61 -14.68 6.83
N LEU A 66 14.38 -15.15 7.80
CA LEU A 66 14.90 -16.52 7.76
C LEU A 66 13.75 -17.52 7.90
N PRO A 67 13.70 -18.58 7.07
CA PRO A 67 12.73 -19.64 7.23
C PRO A 67 12.85 -20.25 8.63
N GLY A 68 11.73 -20.39 9.35
CA GLY A 68 11.69 -20.92 10.72
C GLY A 68 11.97 -19.92 11.85
N THR A 69 12.21 -18.63 11.54
CA THR A 69 12.29 -17.56 12.57
C THR A 69 10.97 -16.82 12.76
N GLU A 70 9.87 -17.47 12.38
CA GLU A 70 8.55 -17.12 12.89
C GLU A 70 8.56 -17.36 14.41
N LYS A 71 9.03 -16.35 15.16
CA LYS A 71 8.54 -16.19 16.51
C LYS A 71 7.03 -16.19 16.36
N GLU A 72 6.38 -17.07 17.12
CA GLU A 72 4.96 -17.02 17.43
C GLU A 72 4.60 -15.60 17.90
N ALA A 73 4.46 -14.68 16.97
CA ALA A 73 3.92 -13.36 17.20
C ALA A 73 2.42 -13.59 17.25
N CYS A 74 1.97 -14.01 18.42
CA CYS A 74 0.57 -14.17 18.81
C CYS A 74 -0.20 -15.32 18.13
N SER A 75 0.29 -16.56 18.25
CA SER A 75 -0.58 -17.76 18.32
C SER A 75 -1.24 -17.93 19.69
N GLY A 76 -1.17 -16.90 20.55
CA GLY A 76 -1.84 -16.83 21.85
C GLY A 76 -2.91 -15.76 21.86
N GLY A 77 -4.13 -16.13 21.49
CA GLY A 77 -5.27 -15.23 21.55
C GLY A 77 -6.53 -15.86 20.98
N GLY A 78 -6.99 -16.98 21.54
CA GLY A 78 -8.33 -17.53 21.34
C GLY A 78 -9.44 -16.62 21.88
N GLY A 79 -9.37 -15.32 21.57
CA GLY A 79 -10.46 -14.38 21.72
C GLY A 79 -10.99 -14.09 20.32
N ASN A 80 -12.29 -14.29 20.12
CA ASN A 80 -12.99 -13.95 18.89
C ASN A 80 -12.97 -12.42 18.69
N VAL A 81 -11.84 -11.88 18.24
CA VAL A 81 -11.70 -10.46 17.92
C VAL A 81 -12.25 -10.27 16.51
N VAL A 82 -13.51 -9.83 16.45
CA VAL A 82 -14.14 -9.47 15.17
C VAL A 82 -13.46 -8.21 14.65
N VAL A 83 -12.70 -8.35 13.57
CA VAL A 83 -12.10 -7.22 12.86
C VAL A 83 -13.18 -6.56 12.00
N VAL A 84 -13.64 -5.37 12.41
CA VAL A 84 -14.61 -4.58 11.64
C VAL A 84 -13.87 -3.58 10.76
N VAL A 85 -14.07 -3.67 9.44
CA VAL A 85 -13.50 -2.73 8.47
C VAL A 85 -14.33 -1.45 8.46
N HIS A 86 -13.75 -0.35 8.96
CA HIS A 86 -14.40 0.96 8.93
C HIS A 86 -13.83 1.85 7.82
N ARG A 87 -14.71 2.33 6.93
CA ARG A 87 -14.34 3.25 5.84
C ARG A 87 -14.39 4.70 6.31
N VAL A 88 -13.22 5.28 6.59
CA VAL A 88 -13.09 6.70 6.95
C VAL A 88 -13.06 7.56 5.69
N ARG A 89 -13.82 8.67 5.68
CA ARG A 89 -13.81 9.67 4.60
C ARG A 89 -13.04 10.91 5.04
N PHE A 90 -12.04 11.30 4.26
CA PHE A 90 -11.32 12.55 4.46
C PHE A 90 -11.88 13.62 3.52
N SER A 91 -12.42 14.69 4.08
CA SER A 91 -12.87 15.84 3.30
C SER A 91 -11.68 16.68 2.85
N ARG A 92 -11.87 17.48 1.80
CA ARG A 92 -10.84 18.45 1.37
C ARG A 92 -10.47 19.43 2.49
N ALA A 93 -11.44 19.85 3.30
CA ALA A 93 -11.22 20.72 4.45
C ALA A 93 -10.39 20.02 5.54
N SER A 94 -10.69 18.76 5.88
CA SER A 94 -9.90 18.02 6.87
C SER A 94 -8.47 17.77 6.40
N ILE A 95 -8.27 17.46 5.11
CA ILE A 95 -6.94 17.31 4.51
C ILE A 95 -6.17 18.64 4.58
N SER A 96 -6.82 19.75 4.23
CA SER A 96 -6.20 21.08 4.33
C SER A 96 -5.77 21.41 5.76
N SER A 97 -6.62 21.10 6.74
CA SER A 97 -6.30 21.25 8.16
C SER A 97 -5.13 20.34 8.59
N LEU A 98 -5.10 19.08 8.14
CA LEU A 98 -3.98 18.17 8.44
C LEU A 98 -2.67 18.72 7.88
N LYS A 99 -2.69 19.21 6.64
CA LYS A 99 -1.51 19.77 5.96
C LYS A 99 -1.03 21.05 6.64
N SER A 100 -1.93 21.92 7.08
CA SER A 100 -1.55 23.14 7.80
C SER A 100 -0.92 22.84 9.16
N MET A 101 -1.47 21.88 9.91
CA MET A 101 -0.90 21.43 11.19
C MET A 101 0.45 20.74 11.03
N ALA A 102 0.68 20.06 9.91
CA ALA A 102 1.94 19.41 9.61
C ALA A 102 3.00 20.40 9.12
N SER A 103 2.63 21.59 8.64
CA SER A 103 3.57 22.57 8.12
C SER A 103 4.55 23.00 9.21
N PRO A 104 5.87 22.97 8.95
CA PRO A 104 6.85 23.42 9.93
C PRO A 104 6.72 24.93 10.18
N PRO A 105 7.21 25.42 11.34
CA PRO A 105 7.26 26.85 11.64
C PRO A 105 8.07 27.61 10.58
N ALA A 106 7.69 28.87 10.36
CA ALA A 106 8.26 29.74 9.34
C ALA A 106 9.81 29.77 9.44
N GLY A 107 10.49 29.34 8.38
CA GLY A 107 11.96 29.37 8.28
C GLY A 107 12.60 28.06 7.84
N ALA A 108 11.92 26.92 7.96
CA ALA A 108 12.41 25.66 7.41
C ALA A 108 12.11 25.61 5.90
N ARG A 109 13.15 25.54 5.06
CA ARG A 109 13.04 25.31 3.60
C ARG A 109 12.59 23.88 3.25
N LEU A 110 11.71 23.29 4.06
CA LEU A 110 11.16 21.96 3.78
C LEU A 110 9.98 22.10 2.83
N ARG A 111 10.06 21.36 1.72
CA ARG A 111 8.97 21.13 0.77
C ARG A 111 7.72 20.70 1.55
N GLN A 112 6.56 21.27 1.21
CA GLN A 112 5.28 20.94 1.84
C GLN A 112 5.04 19.42 1.85
N TYR A 113 4.53 18.88 2.96
CA TYR A 113 4.17 17.46 3.07
C TYR A 113 3.06 17.07 2.07
N SER A 114 3.14 15.86 1.52
CA SER A 114 2.12 15.33 0.61
C SER A 114 0.85 14.92 1.36
N THR A 115 -0.28 14.83 0.66
CA THR A 115 -1.55 14.38 1.26
C THR A 115 -1.42 12.97 1.84
N VAL A 116 -0.75 12.06 1.14
CA VAL A 116 -0.51 10.69 1.60
C VAL A 116 0.30 10.70 2.90
N GLN A 117 1.40 11.45 2.96
CA GLN A 117 2.22 11.56 4.17
C GLN A 117 1.41 12.08 5.36
N CYS A 118 0.61 13.14 5.17
CA CYS A 118 -0.22 13.69 6.24
C CYS A 118 -1.28 12.71 6.74
N VAL A 119 -1.99 12.04 5.81
CA VAL A 119 -3.06 11.10 6.17
C VAL A 119 -2.50 9.85 6.84
N VAL A 120 -1.43 9.25 6.31
CA VAL A 120 -0.77 8.07 6.90
C VAL A 120 -0.25 8.40 8.29
N ALA A 121 0.39 9.55 8.49
CA ALA A 121 0.89 9.96 9.80
C ALA A 121 -0.25 10.17 10.81
N HIS A 122 -1.40 10.70 10.38
CA HIS A 122 -2.57 10.86 11.23
C HIS A 122 -3.19 9.53 11.62
N LEU A 123 -3.39 8.63 10.64
CA LEU A 123 -3.90 7.28 10.88
C LEU A 123 -3.00 6.49 11.82
N TRP A 124 -1.68 6.54 11.60
CA TRP A 124 -0.70 5.91 12.50
C TRP A 124 -0.89 6.38 13.94
N ARG A 125 -0.97 7.69 14.18
CA ARG A 125 -1.24 8.23 15.53
C ARG A 125 -2.56 7.74 16.13
N CYS A 126 -3.64 7.74 15.35
CA CYS A 126 -4.95 7.29 15.81
C CYS A 126 -4.96 5.80 16.15
N ILE A 127 -4.37 4.97 15.29
CA ILE A 127 -4.28 3.52 15.49
C ILE A 127 -3.42 3.20 16.72
N THR A 128 -2.22 3.79 16.84
CA THR A 128 -1.37 3.58 18.01
C THR A 128 -2.05 4.04 19.31
N ALA A 129 -2.81 5.13 19.28
CA ALA A 129 -3.58 5.60 20.43
C ALA A 129 -4.73 4.65 20.79
N ALA A 130 -5.42 4.09 19.79
CA ALA A 130 -6.49 3.12 19.99
C ALA A 130 -5.96 1.80 20.56
N LEU A 131 -4.79 1.36 20.10
CA LEU A 131 -4.11 0.16 20.59
C LEU A 131 -3.46 0.38 21.98
N SER A 132 -3.48 1.59 22.55
CA SER A 132 -2.91 1.94 23.85
C SER A 132 -1.44 1.54 24.05
N VAL A 133 -0.68 1.44 22.95
CA VAL A 133 0.76 1.08 22.97
C VAL A 133 1.63 2.30 23.35
N PHE A 134 1.02 3.46 23.63
CA PHE A 134 1.71 4.69 24.06
C PHE A 134 1.04 5.31 25.30
N PRO A 135 1.80 5.72 26.34
CA PRO A 135 1.24 6.51 27.43
C PRO A 135 0.77 7.86 26.89
N ARG A 136 -0.52 8.13 27.03
CA ARG A 136 -1.19 9.37 26.63
C ARG A 136 -0.55 10.56 27.39
N ARG A 137 0.35 11.32 26.76
CA ARG A 137 0.65 12.68 27.24
C ARG A 137 -0.61 13.51 27.02
N ARG A 138 -1.31 13.85 28.12
CA ARG A 138 -2.40 14.84 28.14
C ARG A 138 -1.87 16.12 27.51
N ARG A 139 -2.36 16.47 26.32
CA ARG A 139 -2.28 17.84 25.81
C ARG A 139 -3.62 18.48 26.09
N GLY A 140 -3.62 19.47 26.99
CA GLY A 140 -4.76 20.34 27.21
C GLY A 140 -5.11 21.08 25.92
N PHE A 141 -6.39 21.07 25.58
CA PHE A 141 -6.99 22.03 24.67
C PHE A 141 -7.31 23.30 25.46
N PRO A 142 -7.00 24.51 24.97
CA PRO A 142 -7.68 25.71 25.43
C PRO A 142 -9.07 25.81 24.76
N GLU A 143 -10.03 26.37 25.50
CA GLU A 143 -11.40 26.67 25.09
C GLU A 143 -11.48 27.63 23.89
#